data_AF-A0A3P6RMJ5-F1
#
_entry.id   AF-A0A3P6RMJ5-F1
#
_cell.length_a   1.000
_cell.length_b   1.000
_cell.length_c   1.000
_cell.angle_alpha   90.00
_cell.angle_beta   90.00
_cell.angle_gamma   90.00
#
_symmetry.space_group_name_H-M   'P 1'
#
loop_
_entity.id
_entity.type
_entity.pdbx_description
1 polymer ?
#
loop_
_entity_poly.entity_id
_entity_poly.type
_entity_poly.pdbx_seq_one_letter_code
_entity_poly.pdbx_strand_id
1 'polypeptide(L)'
;MAKTFFMVDGEFREWSTMTQGVVLGSFFYGYILTQIPGGFLAHHYGGKNVFLIGVFGTAVFTLLTPPLAKISYGVLVLARFVEGVFEGVTYPAMHVMWAHWAPVLEKTKLATFAFSGSYFGTVISIPLSALIGQALGWPFIFYFFGKLEYIWRFLTNIQYAVEIGFHRLLT
;
A
#
# COMPACT_ATOMS: atom_id res chain seq x y z
N MET A 1 -1.81 -37.97 22.11
CA MET A 1 -2.72 -36.81 22.02
C MET A 1 -2.30 -35.98 20.81
N ALA A 2 -2.70 -36.41 19.60
CA ALA A 2 -2.42 -35.68 18.38
C ALA A 2 -3.45 -34.55 18.27
N LYS A 3 -3.01 -33.29 18.41
CA LYS A 3 -3.84 -32.16 18.00
C LYS A 3 -3.99 -32.28 16.49
N THR A 4 -5.17 -32.71 16.05
CA THR A 4 -5.63 -32.57 14.67
C THR A 4 -5.35 -31.13 14.26
N PHE A 5 -4.33 -30.95 13.41
CA PHE A 5 -4.07 -29.69 12.76
C PHE A 5 -5.36 -29.38 11.98
N PHE A 6 -6.15 -28.44 12.47
CA PHE A 6 -7.36 -28.00 11.81
C PHE A 6 -6.94 -27.45 10.44
N MET A 7 -6.98 -28.31 9.42
CA MET A 7 -6.94 -27.89 8.03
C MET A 7 -8.23 -27.09 7.84
N VAL A 8 -8.15 -25.78 8.01
CA VAL A 8 -9.21 -24.87 7.57
C VAL A 8 -9.24 -25.02 6.06
N ASP A 9 -10.23 -25.75 5.55
CA ASP A 9 -10.43 -25.89 4.11
C ASP A 9 -10.62 -24.48 3.51
N GLY A 10 -9.62 -24.02 2.75
CA GLY A 10 -9.62 -22.69 2.16
C GLY A 10 -10.54 -22.59 0.95
N GLU A 11 -11.16 -21.41 0.76
CA GLU A 11 -12.07 -21.09 -0.36
C GLU A 11 -11.45 -21.35 -1.75
N PHE A 12 -10.10 -21.40 -1.85
CA PHE A 12 -9.34 -21.62 -3.08
C PHE A 12 -8.51 -22.91 -3.08
N ARG A 13 -9.11 -24.03 -2.68
CA ARG A 13 -8.43 -25.33 -2.55
C ARG A 13 -7.77 -25.84 -3.85
N GLU A 14 -8.25 -25.41 -5.00
CA GLU A 14 -7.70 -25.79 -6.31
C GLU A 14 -6.40 -25.06 -6.66
N TRP A 15 -6.02 -24.01 -5.93
CA TRP A 15 -4.83 -23.22 -6.23
C TRP A 15 -3.58 -23.90 -5.71
N SER A 16 -2.74 -24.35 -6.65
CA SER A 16 -1.40 -24.87 -6.34
C SER A 16 -0.53 -23.81 -5.64
N THR A 17 0.49 -24.26 -4.90
CA THR A 17 1.50 -23.37 -4.31
C THR A 17 2.16 -22.47 -5.37
N MET A 18 2.35 -22.98 -6.58
CA MET A 18 2.86 -22.20 -7.72
C MET A 18 1.89 -21.06 -8.09
N THR A 19 0.60 -21.35 -8.19
CA THR A 19 -0.45 -20.35 -8.48
C THR A 19 -0.45 -19.24 -7.43
N GLN A 20 -0.41 -19.59 -6.14
CA GLN A 20 -0.35 -18.62 -5.04
C GLN A 20 0.93 -17.78 -5.11
N GLY A 21 2.06 -18.41 -5.43
CA GLY A 21 3.35 -17.74 -5.63
C GLY A 21 3.30 -16.72 -6.78
N VAL A 22 2.64 -17.05 -7.89
CA VAL A 22 2.46 -16.09 -9.01
C VAL A 22 1.56 -14.92 -8.61
N VAL A 23 0.46 -15.16 -7.87
CA VAL A 23 -0.38 -14.06 -7.36
C VAL A 23 0.44 -13.12 -6.49
N LEU A 24 1.19 -13.63 -5.51
CA LEU A 24 2.05 -12.80 -4.65
C LEU A 24 3.16 -12.10 -5.45
N GLY A 25 3.82 -12.82 -6.35
CA GLY A 25 4.95 -12.32 -7.13
C GLY A 25 4.56 -11.23 -8.14
N SER A 26 3.36 -11.31 -8.71
CA SER A 26 2.86 -10.35 -9.72
C SER A 26 2.89 -8.89 -9.23
N PHE A 27 2.62 -8.67 -7.95
CA PHE A 27 2.76 -7.37 -7.30
C PHE A 27 4.18 -6.79 -7.43
N PHE A 28 5.21 -7.60 -7.15
CA PHE A 28 6.60 -7.14 -7.17
C PHE A 28 7.09 -6.77 -8.58
N TYR A 29 6.56 -7.43 -9.62
CA TYR A 29 6.87 -7.06 -11.00
C TYR A 29 6.36 -5.66 -11.34
N GLY A 30 5.13 -5.32 -10.94
CA GLY A 30 4.59 -3.96 -11.08
C GLY A 30 5.37 -2.94 -10.25
N TYR A 31 5.66 -3.29 -9.00
CA TYR A 31 6.40 -2.45 -8.06
C TYR A 31 7.78 -2.03 -8.57
N ILE A 32 8.57 -2.97 -9.09
CA ILE A 32 9.92 -2.68 -9.61
C ILE A 32 9.85 -1.83 -10.88
N LEU A 33 8.88 -2.10 -11.76
CA LEU A 33 8.71 -1.39 -13.03
C LEU A 33 8.58 0.13 -12.84
N THR A 34 7.93 0.56 -11.77
CA THR A 34 7.61 1.96 -11.52
C THR A 34 8.57 2.70 -10.61
N GLN A 35 9.62 2.07 -10.07
CA GLN A 35 10.58 2.75 -9.19
C GLN A 35 11.30 3.92 -9.88
N ILE A 36 11.92 3.66 -11.04
CA ILE A 36 12.65 4.69 -11.80
C ILE A 36 11.68 5.72 -12.41
N PRO A 37 10.60 5.31 -13.13
CA PRO A 37 9.62 6.26 -13.66
C PRO A 37 8.94 7.09 -12.56
N GLY A 38 8.64 6.48 -11.40
CA GLY A 38 8.00 7.14 -10.27
C GLY A 38 8.82 8.30 -9.71
N GLY A 39 10.15 8.13 -9.62
CA GLY A 39 11.05 9.21 -9.22
C GLY A 39 11.07 10.36 -10.23
N PHE A 40 11.13 10.03 -11.53
CA PHE A 40 11.07 11.04 -12.61
C PHE A 40 9.75 11.82 -12.57
N LEU A 41 8.62 11.13 -12.46
CA LEU A 41 7.29 11.73 -12.35
C LEU A 41 7.17 12.60 -11.10
N ALA A 42 7.68 12.14 -9.96
CA ALA A 42 7.65 12.90 -8.70
C ALA A 42 8.45 14.20 -8.80
N HIS A 43 9.58 14.19 -9.51
CA HIS A 43 10.38 15.40 -9.71
C HIS A 43 9.69 16.43 -10.62
N HIS A 44 8.96 15.99 -11.65
CA HIS A 44 8.35 16.89 -12.63
C HIS A 44 6.92 17.34 -12.26
N TYR A 45 6.11 16.43 -11.71
CA TYR A 45 4.70 16.66 -11.39
C TYR A 45 4.45 16.92 -9.89
N GLY A 46 5.52 16.91 -9.09
CA GLY A 46 5.50 17.13 -7.65
C GLY A 46 5.32 15.83 -6.85
N GLY A 47 6.25 15.57 -5.94
CA GLY A 47 6.29 14.31 -5.16
C GLY A 47 5.00 14.05 -4.37
N LYS A 48 4.37 15.10 -3.82
CA LYS A 48 3.08 14.98 -3.12
C LYS A 48 2.00 14.36 -4.00
N ASN A 49 1.83 14.85 -5.22
CA ASN A 49 0.75 14.41 -6.11
C ASN A 49 0.96 12.95 -6.52
N VAL A 50 2.20 12.61 -6.90
CA VAL A 50 2.57 11.25 -7.28
C VAL A 50 2.38 10.28 -6.12
N PHE A 51 2.78 10.67 -4.91
CA PHE A 51 2.58 9.88 -3.69
C PHE A 51 1.08 9.63 -3.41
N LEU A 52 0.25 10.68 -3.45
CA LEU A 52 -1.19 10.55 -3.16
C LEU A 52 -1.93 9.72 -4.22
N ILE A 53 -1.52 9.81 -5.48
CA ILE A 53 -2.07 8.99 -6.57
C ILE A 53 -1.68 7.52 -6.38
N GLY A 54 -0.41 7.26 -6.03
CA GLY A 54 0.07 5.91 -5.74
C GLY A 54 -0.73 5.25 -4.62
N VAL A 55 -0.78 5.89 -3.44
CA VAL A 55 -1.54 5.37 -2.29
C VAL A 55 -3.02 5.18 -2.60
N PHE A 56 -3.64 6.10 -3.33
CA PHE A 56 -5.05 5.96 -3.73
C PHE A 56 -5.26 4.76 -4.66
N GLY A 57 -4.39 4.59 -5.65
CA GLY A 57 -4.44 3.45 -6.55
C GLY A 57 -4.27 2.13 -5.81
N THR A 58 -3.27 2.03 -4.93
CA THR A 58 -3.06 0.86 -4.07
C THR A 58 -4.32 0.53 -3.28
N ALA A 59 -4.87 1.49 -2.55
CA ALA A 59 -6.07 1.28 -1.72
C ALA A 59 -7.27 0.78 -2.53
N VAL A 60 -7.49 1.31 -3.75
CA VAL A 60 -8.57 0.85 -4.64
C VAL A 60 -8.38 -0.61 -5.02
N PHE A 61 -7.17 -1.01 -5.45
CA PHE A 61 -6.91 -2.40 -5.85
C PHE A 61 -6.87 -3.36 -4.65
N THR A 62 -6.46 -2.91 -3.47
CA THR A 62 -6.60 -3.66 -2.22
C THR A 62 -8.08 -3.93 -1.91
N LEU A 63 -8.96 -2.93 -2.01
CA LEU A 63 -10.40 -3.09 -1.81
C LEU A 63 -11.07 -3.99 -2.86
N LEU A 64 -10.58 -3.97 -4.09
CA LEU A 64 -11.07 -4.82 -5.18
C LEU A 64 -10.52 -6.25 -5.11
N THR A 65 -9.48 -6.52 -4.33
CA THR A 65 -8.85 -7.85 -4.28
C THR A 65 -9.83 -8.98 -3.94
N PRO A 66 -10.70 -8.88 -2.91
CA PRO A 66 -11.63 -9.95 -2.59
C PRO A 66 -12.63 -10.32 -3.71
N PRO A 67 -13.36 -9.38 -4.33
CA PRO A 67 -14.25 -9.74 -5.44
C PRO A 67 -13.48 -10.23 -6.67
N LEU A 68 -12.31 -9.67 -6.99
CA LEU A 68 -11.52 -10.10 -8.15
C LEU A 68 -10.95 -11.51 -7.99
N ALA A 69 -10.58 -11.90 -6.76
CA ALA A 69 -10.14 -13.26 -6.45
C ALA A 69 -11.23 -14.32 -6.73
N LYS A 70 -12.51 -13.96 -6.58
CA LYS A 70 -13.66 -14.85 -6.82
C LYS A 70 -14.02 -14.98 -8.31
N ILE A 71 -13.60 -14.02 -9.14
CA ILE A 71 -13.89 -14.03 -10.58
C ILE A 71 -12.92 -14.97 -11.31
N SER A 72 -11.62 -14.71 -11.18
CA SER A 72 -10.60 -15.49 -11.87
C SER A 72 -9.21 -15.21 -11.32
N TYR A 73 -8.39 -16.26 -11.26
CA TYR A 73 -6.96 -16.16 -10.97
C TYR A 73 -6.24 -15.14 -11.86
N GLY A 74 -6.50 -15.13 -13.18
CA GLY A 74 -5.82 -14.22 -14.11
C GLY A 74 -6.16 -12.75 -13.86
N VAL A 75 -7.43 -12.48 -13.50
CA VAL A 75 -7.88 -11.12 -13.14
C VAL A 75 -7.25 -10.67 -11.83
N LEU A 76 -7.12 -11.56 -10.84
CA LEU A 76 -6.43 -11.25 -9.59
C LEU A 76 -4.94 -10.95 -9.83
N VAL A 77 -4.25 -11.73 -10.67
CA VAL A 77 -2.85 -11.48 -11.04
C VAL A 77 -2.69 -10.10 -11.68
N LEU A 78 -3.56 -9.74 -12.62
CA LEU A 78 -3.54 -8.41 -13.23
C LEU A 78 -3.78 -7.31 -12.18
N ALA A 79 -4.75 -7.49 -11.29
CA ALA A 79 -5.06 -6.54 -10.23
C ALA A 79 -3.87 -6.33 -9.29
N ARG A 80 -3.20 -7.41 -8.87
CA ARG A 80 -2.01 -7.37 -8.04
C ARG A 80 -0.84 -6.69 -8.74
N PHE A 81 -0.64 -6.94 -10.04
CA PHE A 81 0.35 -6.23 -10.83
C PHE A 81 0.09 -4.72 -10.86
N VAL A 82 -1.16 -4.31 -11.12
CA VAL A 82 -1.54 -2.90 -11.15
C VAL A 82 -1.44 -2.24 -9.78
N GLU A 83 -1.82 -2.95 -8.71
CA GLU A 83 -1.58 -2.53 -7.32
C GLU A 83 -0.09 -2.25 -7.08
N GLY A 84 0.79 -3.14 -7.55
CA GLY A 84 2.24 -2.95 -7.50
C GLY A 84 2.73 -1.72 -8.26
N VAL A 85 2.18 -1.45 -9.45
CA VAL A 85 2.50 -0.25 -10.26
C VAL A 85 2.17 1.04 -9.49
N PHE A 86 1.04 1.08 -8.79
CA PHE A 86 0.68 2.23 -7.97
C PHE A 86 1.53 2.34 -6.71
N GLU A 87 1.81 1.21 -6.04
CA GLU A 87 2.61 1.22 -4.82
C GLU A 87 4.10 1.53 -5.07
N GLY A 88 4.62 1.16 -6.24
CA GLY A 88 6.03 1.34 -6.58
C GLY A 88 6.47 2.79 -6.74
N VAL A 89 5.55 3.75 -6.87
CA VAL A 89 5.90 5.19 -6.94
C VAL A 89 6.04 5.84 -5.55
N THR A 90 5.58 5.17 -4.49
CA THR A 90 5.49 5.71 -3.12
C THR A 90 6.86 6.11 -2.57
N TYR A 91 7.82 5.19 -2.55
CA TYR A 91 9.16 5.44 -2.01
C TYR A 91 9.95 6.51 -2.80
N PRO A 92 10.02 6.48 -4.15
CA PRO A 92 10.65 7.55 -4.92
C PRO A 92 10.04 8.92 -4.66
N ALA A 93 8.70 8.99 -4.61
CA ALA A 93 8.00 10.24 -4.35
C ALA A 93 8.32 10.82 -2.97
N MET A 94 8.39 9.98 -1.93
CA MET A 94 8.81 10.40 -0.59
C MET A 94 10.23 10.99 -0.57
N HIS A 95 11.18 10.37 -1.27
CA HIS A 95 12.55 10.90 -1.35
C HIS A 95 12.61 12.26 -2.04
N VAL A 96 11.83 12.46 -3.11
CA VAL A 96 11.72 13.75 -3.79
C VAL A 96 11.10 14.81 -2.87
N MET A 97 10.09 14.46 -2.08
CA MET A 97 9.48 15.39 -1.12
C MET A 97 10.49 15.86 -0.07
N TRP A 98 11.25 14.94 0.52
CA TRP A 98 12.28 15.31 1.51
C TRP A 98 13.45 16.07 0.89
N ALA A 99 13.78 15.83 -0.37
CA ALA A 99 14.82 16.57 -1.05
C ALA A 99 14.53 18.08 -1.09
N HIS A 100 13.25 18.45 -1.19
CA HIS A 100 12.79 19.84 -1.28
C HIS A 100 12.40 20.45 0.08
N TRP A 101 11.89 19.65 1.01
CA TRP A 101 11.33 20.16 2.27
C TRP A 101 12.27 20.05 3.48
N ALA A 102 13.15 19.04 3.52
CA ALA A 102 13.96 18.77 4.71
C ALA A 102 15.27 19.58 4.73
N PRO A 103 15.62 20.25 5.85
CA PRO A 103 16.93 20.83 6.06
C PRO A 103 18.04 19.78 5.92
N VAL A 104 19.17 20.14 5.30
CA VAL A 104 20.25 19.19 4.94
C VAL A 104 20.75 18.39 6.17
N LEU A 105 20.86 19.04 7.33
CA LEU A 105 21.34 18.43 8.57
C LEU A 105 20.32 17.49 9.24
N GLU A 106 19.04 17.63 8.94
CA GLU A 106 17.95 16.88 9.58
C GLU A 106 17.30 15.84 8.65
N LYS A 107 17.61 15.89 7.36
CA LYS A 107 17.05 15.03 6.31
C LYS A 107 17.08 13.54 6.67
N THR A 108 18.21 13.04 7.15
CA THR A 108 18.35 11.63 7.55
C THR A 108 17.49 11.29 8.78
N LYS A 109 17.33 12.22 9.74
CA LYS A 109 16.50 11.99 10.92
C LYS A 109 15.02 11.87 10.53
N LEU A 110 14.54 12.79 9.69
CA LEU A 110 13.17 12.78 9.19
C LEU A 110 12.87 11.53 8.34
N ALA A 111 13.81 11.15 7.47
CA ALA A 111 13.69 9.93 6.65
C ALA A 111 13.61 8.66 7.52
N THR A 112 14.52 8.52 8.50
CA THR A 112 14.53 7.36 9.40
C THR A 112 13.25 7.30 10.25
N PHE A 113 12.77 8.44 10.75
CA PHE A 113 11.50 8.50 11.48
C PHE A 113 10.34 8.02 10.60
N ALA A 114 10.26 8.48 9.35
CA ALA A 114 9.23 8.04 8.43
C ALA A 114 9.32 6.54 8.09
N PHE A 115 10.53 6.02 7.82
CA PHE A 115 10.72 4.60 7.53
C PHE A 115 10.44 3.69 8.72
N SER A 116 10.61 4.18 9.95
CA SER A 116 10.21 3.43 11.15
C SER A 116 8.71 3.06 11.12
N GLY A 117 7.88 3.91 10.50
CA GLY A 117 6.46 3.67 10.30
C GLY A 117 6.15 2.41 9.50
N SER A 118 6.93 2.10 8.45
CA SER A 118 6.77 0.89 7.64
C SER A 118 6.95 -0.40 8.46
N TYR A 119 7.96 -0.42 9.35
CA TYR A 119 8.20 -1.56 10.24
C TYR A 119 7.12 -1.66 11.32
N PHE A 120 6.76 -0.53 11.94
CA PHE A 120 5.68 -0.48 12.93
C PHE A 120 4.35 -0.96 12.35
N GLY A 121 4.00 -0.50 11.15
CA GLY A 121 2.81 -0.92 10.42
C GLY A 121 2.80 -2.42 10.17
N THR A 122 3.92 -3.00 9.74
CA THR A 122 4.06 -4.45 9.51
C THR A 122 3.86 -5.26 10.80
N VAL A 123 4.45 -4.81 11.91
CA VAL A 123 4.33 -5.47 13.22
C VAL A 123 2.88 -5.50 13.72
N ILE A 124 2.12 -4.44 13.45
CA ILE A 124 0.70 -4.36 13.84
C ILE A 124 -0.19 -5.10 12.84
N SER A 125 0.08 -4.98 11.54
CA SER A 125 -0.81 -5.47 10.50
C SER A 125 -0.89 -7.00 10.47
N ILE A 126 0.21 -7.70 10.74
CA ILE A 126 0.25 -9.18 10.77
C ILE A 126 -0.70 -9.77 11.82
N PRO A 127 -0.58 -9.46 13.12
CA PRO A 127 -1.49 -10.01 14.14
C PRO A 127 -2.92 -9.51 13.94
N LEU A 128 -3.11 -8.26 13.52
CA LEU A 128 -4.44 -7.72 13.26
C LEU A 128 -5.13 -8.44 12.10
N SER A 129 -4.40 -8.76 11.03
CA SER A 129 -4.90 -9.57 9.90
C SER A 129 -5.32 -10.96 10.36
N ALA A 130 -4.55 -11.57 11.28
CA ALA A 130 -4.90 -12.89 11.84
C ALA A 130 -6.20 -12.82 12.66
N LEU A 131 -6.37 -11.79 13.50
CA LEU A 131 -7.58 -11.60 14.30
C LEU A 131 -8.81 -11.35 13.41
N ILE A 132 -8.70 -10.46 12.43
CA ILE A 132 -9.79 -10.15 11.48
C ILE A 132 -10.14 -11.38 10.65
N GLY A 133 -9.13 -12.09 10.14
CA GLY A 133 -9.31 -13.29 9.33
C GLY A 133 -10.03 -14.41 10.07
N GLN A 134 -9.74 -14.60 11.36
CA GLN A 134 -10.41 -15.60 12.19
C GLN A 134 -11.85 -15.21 12.56
N ALA A 135 -12.10 -13.93 12.84
CA ALA A 135 -13.40 -13.46 13.31
C ALA A 135 -14.41 -13.19 12.19
N LEU A 136 -13.95 -12.61 11.08
CA LEU A 136 -14.80 -12.10 10.00
C LEU A 136 -14.51 -12.75 8.63
N GLY A 137 -13.40 -13.47 8.50
CA GLY A 137 -12.95 -14.07 7.25
C GLY A 137 -11.94 -13.22 6.49
N TRP A 138 -11.21 -13.85 5.57
CA TRP A 138 -10.11 -13.23 4.83
C TRP A 138 -10.48 -11.98 4.00
N PRO A 139 -11.69 -11.82 3.41
CA PRO A 139 -12.02 -10.62 2.64
C PRO A 139 -11.98 -9.34 3.49
N PHE A 140 -12.33 -9.46 4.77
CA PHE A 140 -12.39 -8.31 5.68
C PHE A 140 -11.01 -7.74 6.02
N ILE A 141 -9.94 -8.52 5.85
CA ILE A 141 -8.57 -8.02 5.98
C ILE A 141 -8.34 -6.91 4.95
N PHE A 142 -8.65 -7.20 3.67
CA PHE A 142 -8.52 -6.25 2.57
C PHE A 142 -9.45 -5.05 2.73
N TYR A 143 -10.70 -5.27 3.16
CA TYR A 143 -11.63 -4.17 3.40
C TYR A 143 -11.21 -3.27 4.57
N PHE A 144 -10.61 -3.83 5.61
CA PHE A 144 -10.13 -3.05 6.74
C PHE A 144 -8.93 -2.19 6.35
N PHE A 145 -7.86 -2.77 5.80
CA PHE A 145 -6.66 -2.03 5.42
C PHE A 145 -6.93 -1.07 4.26
N GLY A 146 -7.66 -1.49 3.22
CA GLY A 146 -7.98 -0.61 2.10
C GLY A 146 -8.83 0.61 2.51
N LYS A 147 -9.77 0.46 3.45
CA LYS A 147 -10.52 1.61 4.01
C LYS A 147 -9.64 2.50 4.87
N LEU A 148 -8.77 1.91 5.69
CA LEU A 148 -7.84 2.65 6.53
C LEU A 148 -6.93 3.55 5.67
N GLU A 149 -6.37 3.01 4.60
CA GLU A 149 -5.54 3.74 3.64
C GLU A 149 -6.32 4.84 2.93
N TYR A 150 -7.55 4.55 2.50
CA TYR A 150 -8.42 5.53 1.85
C TYR A 150 -8.74 6.73 2.78
N ILE A 151 -9.08 6.45 4.05
CA ILE A 151 -9.34 7.47 5.06
C ILE A 151 -8.07 8.27 5.33
N TRP A 152 -6.93 7.59 5.51
CA TRP A 152 -5.65 8.24 5.74
C TRP A 152 -5.29 9.21 4.62
N ARG A 153 -5.38 8.77 3.36
CA ARG A 153 -5.17 9.64 2.19
C ARG A 153 -6.05 10.88 2.23
N PHE A 154 -7.32 10.72 2.61
CA PHE A 154 -8.28 11.82 2.65
C PHE A 154 -7.92 12.84 3.74
N LEU A 155 -7.56 12.36 4.93
CA LEU A 155 -7.11 13.20 6.05
C LEU A 155 -5.82 13.94 5.69
N THR A 156 -4.84 13.26 5.11
CA THR A 156 -3.57 13.85 4.68
C THR A 156 -3.80 14.97 3.66
N ASN A 157 -4.70 14.76 2.68
CA ASN A 157 -5.04 15.80 1.71
C ASN A 157 -5.70 17.03 2.35
N ILE A 158 -6.55 16.85 3.36
CA ILE A 158 -7.16 17.96 4.11
C ILE A 158 -6.10 18.73 4.90
N GLN A 159 -5.24 18.03 5.64
CA GLN A 159 -4.17 18.64 6.42
C GLN A 159 -3.30 19.55 5.55
N TYR A 160 -2.93 19.08 4.36
CA TYR A 160 -2.18 19.89 3.40
C TYR A 160 -2.95 21.10 2.86
N ALA A 161 -4.26 20.97 2.61
CA ALA A 161 -5.07 22.09 2.13
C ALA A 161 -5.16 23.21 3.18
N VAL A 162 -5.27 22.83 4.46
CA VAL A 162 -5.27 23.77 5.60
C VAL A 162 -3.94 24.52 5.71
N GLU A 163 -2.82 23.81 5.61
CA GLU A 163 -1.47 24.40 5.73
C GLU A 163 -1.17 25.41 4.61
N ILE A 164 -1.56 25.10 3.37
CA ILE A 164 -1.42 26.03 2.24
C ILE A 164 -2.34 27.25 2.40
N GLY A 165 -3.56 27.03 2.89
CA GLY A 165 -4.52 28.12 3.16
C GLY A 165 -3.97 29.09 4.21
N PHE A 166 -3.34 28.57 5.27
CA PHE A 166 -2.72 29.38 6.30
C PHE A 166 -1.52 30.17 5.76
N HIS A 167 -0.66 29.54 4.95
CA HIS A 167 0.48 30.24 4.34
C HIS A 167 0.06 31.40 3.43
N ARG A 168 -1.02 31.25 2.65
CA ARG A 168 -1.55 32.31 1.78
C ARG A 168 -2.20 33.47 2.53
N LEU A 169 -2.61 33.27 3.80
CA LEU A 169 -3.16 34.33 4.64
C LEU A 169 -2.07 35.16 5.34
N LEU A 170 -0.85 34.63 5.42
CA LEU A 170 0.30 35.26 6.09
C LEU A 170 1.30 35.93 5.13
N THR A 171 1.12 35.78 3.82
CA THR A 171 1.91 36.43 2.75
C THR A 171 1.06 37.42 1.98
#